data_AF-A0A8S2ZUP9-F1
#
_entry.id   AF-A0A8S2ZUP9-F1
#
_cell.length_a   1.000
_cell.length_b   1.000
_cell.length_c   1.000
_cell.angle_alpha   90.00
_cell.angle_beta   90.00
_cell.angle_gamma   90.00
#
_symmetry.space_group_name_H-M   'P 1'
#
loop_
_entity.id
_entity.type
_entity.pdbx_description
1 polymer ?
#
loop_
_entity_poly.entity_id
_entity_poly.type
_entity_poly.pdbx_seq_one_letter_code
_entity_poly.pdbx_strand_id
1 'polypeptide(L)'
;GIFFNVSQSTVSRIIIAWTRFIYSVLSSISLWPSKKQVQQNLPFEMKKKYPTVRVIVDCTELEIEKPSNPQAQQDTGSTYKNTNTVKALVGITPNGIVSYISSLYGGTTSDGSLLNMTGPGSLSWPSAMI
;
A
#
# COMPACT_ATOMS: atom_id res chain seq x y z
N GLY A 1 -0.16 -21.61 -24.08
CA GLY A 1 0.85 -20.56 -23.86
C GLY A 1 2.21 -21.18 -24.01
N ILE A 2 3.07 -20.59 -24.84
CA ILE A 2 4.31 -21.20 -25.36
C ILE A 2 5.29 -21.60 -24.24
N PHE A 3 5.29 -20.89 -23.10
CA PHE A 3 6.21 -21.17 -21.98
C PHE A 3 5.80 -22.34 -21.08
N PHE A 4 4.50 -22.52 -20.82
CA PHE A 4 4.01 -23.47 -19.79
C PHE A 4 3.19 -24.62 -20.37
N ASN A 5 3.01 -24.66 -21.70
CA ASN A 5 2.16 -25.64 -22.41
C ASN A 5 0.73 -25.76 -21.85
N VAL A 6 0.20 -24.70 -21.24
CA VAL A 6 -1.17 -24.61 -20.72
C VAL A 6 -1.88 -23.34 -21.21
N SER A 7 -3.20 -23.26 -21.06
CA SER A 7 -3.97 -22.06 -21.42
C SER A 7 -3.61 -20.86 -20.52
N GLN A 8 -3.74 -19.64 -21.04
CA GLN A 8 -3.56 -18.40 -20.24
C GLN A 8 -4.51 -18.37 -19.03
N SER A 9 -5.74 -18.85 -19.20
CA SER A 9 -6.72 -18.96 -18.11
C SER A 9 -6.26 -19.89 -16.98
N THR A 10 -5.48 -20.93 -17.30
CA THR A 10 -4.91 -21.82 -16.29
C THR A 10 -3.79 -21.13 -15.52
N VAL A 11 -2.89 -20.44 -16.21
CA VAL A 11 -1.82 -19.64 -15.56
C VAL A 11 -2.42 -18.55 -14.66
N SER A 12 -3.43 -17.82 -15.15
CA SER A 12 -4.12 -16.77 -14.38
C SER A 12 -4.73 -17.32 -13.09
N ARG A 13 -5.43 -18.46 -13.15
CA ARG A 13 -5.99 -19.11 -11.95
C ARG A 13 -4.91 -19.51 -10.95
N ILE A 14 -3.77 -20.01 -11.42
CA ILE A 14 -2.64 -20.37 -10.56
C ILE A 14 -2.08 -19.13 -9.86
N ILE A 15 -1.80 -18.05 -10.60
CA ILE A 15 -1.30 -16.79 -10.01
C ILE A 15 -2.28 -16.25 -8.99
N ILE A 16 -3.57 -16.17 -9.31
CA ILE A 16 -4.60 -15.67 -8.38
C ILE A 16 -4.65 -16.52 -7.10
N ALA A 17 -4.56 -17.84 -7.22
CA ALA A 17 -4.55 -18.74 -6.06
C ALA A 17 -3.34 -18.49 -5.17
N TRP A 18 -2.14 -18.39 -5.75
CA TRP A 18 -0.91 -18.10 -5.00
C TRP A 18 -0.93 -16.71 -4.37
N THR A 19 -1.40 -15.68 -5.08
CA THR A 19 -1.54 -14.32 -4.53
C THR A 19 -2.46 -14.31 -3.32
N ARG A 20 -3.60 -15.01 -3.38
CA ARG A 20 -4.53 -15.14 -2.24
C ARG A 20 -3.90 -15.88 -1.07
N PHE A 21 -3.16 -16.95 -1.34
CA PHE A 21 -2.44 -17.69 -0.31
C PHE A 21 -1.37 -16.81 0.37
N ILE A 22 -0.53 -16.13 -0.42
CA ILE A 22 0.49 -15.20 0.09
C ILE A 22 -0.17 -14.11 0.94
N TYR A 23 -1.27 -13.52 0.46
CA TYR A 23 -2.03 -12.55 1.24
C TYR A 23 -2.52 -13.12 2.57
N SER A 24 -3.05 -14.35 2.59
CA SER A 24 -3.50 -14.98 3.84
C SER A 24 -2.38 -15.17 4.86
N VAL A 25 -1.16 -15.47 4.39
CA VAL A 25 0.02 -15.61 5.25
C VAL A 25 0.50 -14.23 5.72
N LEU A 26 0.68 -13.28 4.80
CA LEU A 26 1.23 -11.97 5.11
C LEU A 26 0.29 -11.09 5.94
N SER A 27 -1.03 -11.23 5.76
CA SER A 27 -2.02 -10.48 6.57
C SER A 27 -2.04 -10.90 8.04
N SER A 28 -1.50 -12.07 8.38
CA SER A 28 -1.30 -12.49 9.77
C SER A 28 -0.09 -11.82 10.44
N ILE A 29 0.83 -11.25 9.66
CA ILE A 29 2.04 -10.62 10.16
C ILE A 29 1.70 -9.19 10.59
N SER A 30 1.88 -8.90 11.88
CA SER A 30 1.81 -7.53 12.37
C SER A 30 2.98 -6.73 11.80
N LEU A 31 2.68 -5.80 10.89
CA LEU A 31 3.64 -4.84 10.35
C LEU A 31 4.02 -3.74 11.37
N TRP A 32 3.42 -3.76 12.57
CA TRP A 32 3.49 -2.68 13.54
C TRP A 32 4.59 -2.88 14.59
N PRO A 33 5.71 -2.15 14.49
CA PRO A 33 6.61 -2.02 15.62
C PRO A 33 5.97 -1.18 16.72
N SER A 34 6.27 -1.55 17.97
CA SER A 34 5.89 -0.75 19.13
C SER A 34 6.59 0.61 19.13
N LYS A 35 6.00 1.59 19.81
CA LYS A 35 6.60 2.93 19.97
C LYS A 35 8.02 2.85 20.53
N LYS A 36 8.24 1.95 21.49
CA LYS A 36 9.56 1.70 22.07
C LYS A 36 10.57 1.20 21.03
N GLN A 37 10.19 0.22 20.21
CA GLN A 37 11.06 -0.29 19.14
C GLN A 37 11.40 0.79 18.10
N VAL A 38 10.41 1.61 17.70
CA VAL A 38 10.68 2.70 16.74
C VAL A 38 11.63 3.73 17.35
N GLN A 39 11.41 4.13 18.60
CA GLN A 39 12.24 5.12 19.29
C GLN A 39 13.67 4.61 19.56
N GLN A 40 13.82 3.32 19.85
CA GLN A 40 15.14 2.69 20.01
C GLN A 40 15.94 2.63 18.70
N ASN A 41 15.25 2.49 17.56
CA ASN A 41 15.86 2.39 16.23
C ASN A 41 15.76 3.69 15.42
N LEU A 42 15.43 4.82 16.07
CA LEU A 42 15.26 6.10 15.41
C LEU A 42 16.63 6.62 14.93
N PRO A 43 16.84 6.86 13.63
CA PRO A 43 18.12 7.37 13.13
C PRO A 43 18.49 8.69 13.79
N PHE A 44 19.78 8.90 14.04
CA PHE A 44 20.28 10.05 14.81
C PHE A 44 19.79 11.41 14.26
N GLU A 45 19.90 11.60 12.94
CA GLU A 45 19.44 12.84 12.28
C GLU A 45 17.93 13.04 12.40
N MET A 46 17.15 11.97 12.27
CA MET A 46 15.70 12.04 12.46
C MET A 46 15.34 12.34 13.92
N LYS A 47 16.06 11.78 14.88
CA LYS A 47 15.86 12.05 16.32
C LYS A 47 16.12 13.51 16.66
N LYS A 48 17.12 14.14 16.03
CA LYS A 48 17.45 15.55 16.24
C LYS A 48 16.34 16.48 15.73
N LYS A 49 15.77 16.19 14.54
CA LYS A 49 14.80 17.06 13.89
C LYS A 49 13.33 16.75 14.26
N TYR A 50 13.04 15.47 14.49
CA TYR A 50 11.69 14.95 14.72
C TYR A 50 11.72 13.88 15.84
N PRO A 51 11.98 14.25 17.11
CA PRO A 51 12.20 13.28 18.19
C PRO A 51 11.01 12.35 18.47
N THR A 52 9.80 12.77 18.13
CA THR A 52 8.56 12.01 18.36
C THR A 52 8.07 11.27 17.11
N VAL A 53 8.79 11.35 15.98
CA VAL A 53 8.38 10.70 14.73
C VAL A 53 8.29 9.18 14.92
N ARG A 54 7.20 8.61 14.42
CA ARG A 54 6.90 7.19 14.52
C ARG A 54 6.63 6.55 13.17
N VAL A 55 5.95 7.29 12.30
CA VAL A 55 5.64 6.89 10.94
C VAL A 55 5.84 8.09 10.01
N ILE A 56 6.31 7.81 8.81
CA ILE A 56 6.33 8.72 7.66
C ILE A 56 5.34 8.13 6.67
N VAL A 57 4.39 8.93 6.21
CA VAL A 57 3.34 8.47 5.29
C VAL A 57 3.54 9.07 3.90
N ASP A 58 3.20 8.30 2.89
CA ASP A 58 3.22 8.72 1.49
C ASP A 58 2.06 8.07 0.72
N CYS A 59 1.51 8.79 -0.26
CA CYS A 59 0.50 8.26 -1.16
C CYS A 59 1.20 7.65 -2.38
N THR A 60 1.30 6.33 -2.42
CA THR A 60 2.02 5.61 -3.47
C THR A 60 1.07 5.18 -4.60
N GLU A 61 1.40 5.55 -5.83
CA GLU A 61 0.74 5.05 -7.06
C GLU A 61 1.41 3.76 -7.55
N LEU A 62 0.57 2.79 -7.93
CA LEU A 62 0.96 1.54 -8.58
C LEU A 62 0.27 1.45 -9.93
N GLU A 63 1.05 1.22 -10.98
CA GLU A 63 0.51 0.98 -12.32
C GLU A 63 -0.15 -0.40 -12.39
N ILE A 64 -1.29 -0.48 -13.08
CA ILE A 64 -2.05 -1.71 -13.28
C ILE A 64 -2.34 -1.91 -14.76
N GLU A 65 -2.64 -3.15 -15.12
CA GLU A 65 -3.22 -3.43 -16.44
C GLU A 65 -4.55 -2.69 -16.58
N LYS A 66 -4.78 -2.13 -17.78
CA LYS A 66 -6.01 -1.42 -18.11
C LYS A 66 -7.23 -2.32 -17.81
N PRO A 67 -8.13 -1.90 -16.91
CA PRO A 67 -9.34 -2.66 -16.62
C PRO A 67 -10.21 -2.81 -17.87
N SER A 68 -10.82 -3.99 -18.04
CA SER A 68 -11.80 -4.22 -19.11
C SER A 68 -13.15 -3.55 -18.83
N ASN A 69 -13.46 -3.29 -17.56
CA ASN A 69 -14.66 -2.58 -17.14
C ASN A 69 -14.48 -1.05 -17.36
N PRO A 70 -15.35 -0.37 -18.12
CA PRO A 70 -15.21 1.05 -18.41
C PRO A 70 -15.22 1.97 -17.18
N GLN A 71 -16.07 1.67 -16.18
CA GLN A 71 -16.12 2.45 -14.94
C GLN A 71 -14.82 2.31 -14.16
N ALA A 72 -14.34 1.08 -13.98
CA ALA A 72 -13.06 0.84 -13.32
C ALA A 72 -11.89 1.51 -14.08
N GLN A 73 -11.95 1.57 -15.41
CA GLN A 73 -10.96 2.26 -16.22
C GLN A 73 -10.97 3.78 -15.97
N GLN A 74 -12.15 4.40 -15.85
CA GLN A 74 -12.28 5.82 -15.51
C GLN A 74 -11.73 6.10 -14.11
N ASP A 75 -12.11 5.29 -13.13
CA ASP A 75 -11.72 5.48 -11.73
C ASP A 75 -10.20 5.30 -11.51
N THR A 76 -9.58 4.42 -12.29
CA THR A 76 -8.14 4.13 -12.21
C THR A 76 -7.30 4.93 -13.19
N GLY A 77 -7.89 5.76 -14.06
CA GLY A 77 -7.12 6.54 -15.03
C GLY A 77 -6.21 7.56 -14.34
N SER A 78 -4.90 7.50 -14.58
CA SER A 78 -3.96 8.53 -14.16
C SER A 78 -3.50 9.32 -15.38
N THR A 79 -3.95 10.56 -15.47
CA THR A 79 -3.51 11.51 -16.51
C THR A 79 -2.01 11.78 -16.39
N TYR A 80 -1.48 11.81 -15.17
CA TYR A 80 -0.06 12.07 -14.91
C TYR A 80 0.84 10.97 -15.49
N LYS A 81 0.47 9.69 -15.31
CA LYS A 81 1.23 8.52 -15.79
C LYS A 81 0.82 8.06 -17.18
N ASN A 82 -0.26 8.61 -17.74
CA ASN A 82 -0.88 8.15 -18.99
C ASN A 82 -1.15 6.64 -18.99
N THR A 83 -1.58 6.10 -17.84
CA THR A 83 -1.87 4.68 -17.62
C THR A 83 -2.97 4.51 -16.57
N ASN A 84 -3.41 3.27 -16.34
CA ASN A 84 -4.30 2.95 -15.24
C ASN A 84 -3.46 2.68 -13.97
N THR A 85 -3.83 3.29 -12.86
CA THR A 85 -3.14 3.17 -11.58
C THR A 85 -4.13 2.98 -10.44
N VAL A 86 -3.62 2.43 -9.35
CA VAL A 86 -4.25 2.44 -8.03
C VAL A 86 -3.34 3.13 -7.04
N LYS A 87 -3.92 3.70 -5.99
CA LYS A 87 -3.21 4.40 -4.91
C LYS A 87 -3.41 3.71 -3.58
N ALA A 88 -2.38 3.71 -2.74
CA ALA A 88 -2.48 3.38 -1.32
C ALA A 88 -1.70 4.37 -0.48
N LEU A 89 -2.18 4.62 0.74
CA LEU A 89 -1.40 5.28 1.77
C LEU A 89 -0.44 4.25 2.37
N VAL A 90 0.85 4.48 2.20
CA VAL A 90 1.91 3.64 2.75
C VAL A 90 2.57 4.38 3.90
N GLY A 91 2.71 3.71 5.03
CA GLY A 91 3.39 4.24 6.22
C GLY A 91 4.67 3.46 6.47
N ILE A 92 5.80 4.15 6.55
CA ILE A 92 7.10 3.57 6.88
C ILE A 92 7.58 4.07 8.24
N THR A 93 8.33 3.25 8.95
CA THR A 93 9.09 3.72 10.11
C THR A 93 10.23 4.65 9.67
N PRO A 94 10.74 5.51 10.58
CA PRO A 94 11.90 6.36 10.33
C PRO A 94 13.17 5.61 9.88
N ASN A 95 13.30 4.33 10.21
CA ASN A 95 14.39 3.46 9.76
C ASN A 95 14.07 2.67 8.48
N GLY A 96 12.96 2.97 7.78
CA GLY A 96 12.65 2.48 6.44
C GLY A 96 11.85 1.18 6.36
N ILE A 97 11.27 0.71 7.46
CA ILE A 97 10.46 -0.52 7.47
C ILE A 97 9.01 -0.17 7.14
N VAL A 98 8.39 -0.91 6.22
CA VAL A 98 6.95 -0.77 5.95
C VAL A 98 6.18 -1.16 7.20
N SER A 99 5.37 -0.22 7.69
CA SER A 99 4.55 -0.39 8.88
C SER A 99 3.06 -0.38 8.56
N TYR A 100 2.63 0.36 7.53
CA TYR A 100 1.23 0.50 7.13
C TYR A 100 1.06 0.36 5.63
N ILE A 101 -0.06 -0.24 5.23
CA ILE A 101 -0.59 -0.16 3.87
C ILE A 101 -2.12 -0.06 3.99
N SER A 102 -2.73 0.98 3.41
CA SER A 102 -4.19 1.09 3.34
C SER A 102 -4.80 0.15 2.30
N SER A 103 -6.13 0.09 2.24
CA SER A 103 -6.82 -0.40 1.04
C SER A 103 -6.39 0.37 -0.21
N LEU A 104 -6.54 -0.26 -1.37
CA LEU A 104 -6.27 0.38 -2.67
C LEU A 104 -7.48 1.21 -3.13
N TYR A 105 -7.19 2.35 -3.72
CA TYR A 105 -8.17 3.28 -4.30
C TYR A 105 -7.81 3.55 -5.76
N GLY A 106 -8.77 3.99 -6.57
CA GLY A 106 -8.51 4.35 -7.96
C GLY A 106 -7.51 5.49 -8.07
N GLY A 107 -6.66 5.47 -9.11
CA GLY A 107 -5.63 6.49 -9.38
C GLY A 107 -6.14 7.93 -9.42
N THR A 108 -7.42 8.15 -9.74
CA THR A 108 -8.05 9.47 -9.72
C THR A 108 -8.24 10.04 -8.31
N THR A 109 -8.12 9.21 -7.26
CA THR A 109 -8.27 9.65 -5.87
C THR A 109 -7.16 10.63 -5.50
N SER A 110 -7.53 11.79 -4.95
CA SER A 110 -6.54 12.76 -4.49
C SER A 110 -5.82 12.28 -3.23
N ASP A 111 -4.56 12.67 -3.07
CA ASP A 111 -3.74 12.27 -1.92
C ASP A 111 -4.33 12.81 -0.61
N GLY A 112 -4.91 14.02 -0.63
CA GLY A 112 -5.60 14.60 0.52
C GLY A 112 -6.87 13.82 0.91
N SER A 113 -7.65 13.40 -0.10
CA SER A 113 -8.81 12.53 0.14
C SER A 113 -8.37 11.18 0.71
N LEU A 114 -7.34 10.58 0.14
CA LEU A 114 -6.80 9.30 0.59
C LEU A 114 -6.28 9.38 2.03
N LEU A 115 -5.54 10.43 2.37
CA LEU A 115 -5.05 10.68 3.73
C LEU A 115 -6.21 10.87 4.71
N ASN A 116 -7.29 11.56 4.32
CA ASN A 116 -8.46 11.74 5.19
C ASN A 116 -9.21 10.41 5.43
N MET A 117 -9.36 9.59 4.39
CA MET A 117 -10.07 8.32 4.48
C MET A 117 -9.27 7.23 5.21
N THR A 118 -7.94 7.25 5.09
CA THR A 118 -7.08 6.13 5.50
C THR A 118 -5.95 6.48 6.46
N GLY A 119 -5.74 7.76 6.72
CA GLY A 119 -4.65 8.28 7.55
C GLY A 119 -5.03 8.50 9.02
N PRO A 120 -4.16 9.16 9.79
CA PRO A 120 -4.35 9.42 11.22
C PRO A 120 -5.72 10.03 11.54
N GLY A 121 -6.48 9.38 12.43
CA GLY A 121 -7.82 9.79 12.82
C GLY A 121 -8.96 9.14 12.02
N SER A 122 -8.64 8.40 10.95
CA SER A 122 -9.63 7.56 10.27
C SER A 122 -9.89 6.24 11.03
N LEU A 123 -11.04 5.62 10.78
CA LEU A 123 -11.40 4.31 11.36
C LEU A 123 -10.43 3.19 10.97
N SER A 124 -9.80 3.32 9.80
CA SER A 124 -8.84 2.32 9.31
C SER A 124 -7.43 2.51 9.89
N TRP A 125 -7.17 3.64 10.53
CA TRP A 125 -5.87 3.93 11.12
C TRP A 125 -5.71 3.21 12.47
N PRO A 126 -4.71 2.33 12.62
CA PRO A 126 -4.53 1.58 13.84
C PRO A 126 -4.22 2.52 15.01
N SER A 127 -4.98 2.38 16.11
CA SER A 127 -4.72 3.13 17.35
C SER A 127 -3.31 2.88 17.91
N ALA A 128 -2.70 1.75 17.57
CA ALA A 128 -1.32 1.42 17.90
C ALA A 128 -0.28 2.32 17.21
N MET A 129 -0.66 3.15 16.23
CA MET A 129 0.23 4.11 15.56
C MET A 129 0.29 5.49 16.22
N ILE A 130 -0.63 5.78 17.15
CA ILE A 130 -0.69 7.03 17.91
C ILE A 130 0.36 7.02 19.03
#